data_AF-A0A9E3BU56-F1
#
_entry.id   AF-A0A9E3BU56-F1
#
_cell.length_a   1.000
_cell.length_b   1.000
_cell.length_c   1.000
_cell.angle_alpha   90.00
_cell.angle_beta   90.00
_cell.angle_gamma   90.00
#
_symmetry.space_group_name_H-M   'P 1'
#
loop_
_entity.id
_entity.type
_entity.pdbx_description
1 polymer ?
#
loop_
_entity_poly.entity_id
_entity_poly.type
_entity_poly.pdbx_seq_one_letter_code
_entity_poly.pdbx_strand_id
1 'polypeptide(L)'
;MIRRAFVLSAASVSLMPSLARAADTVAGRFIAQKKTAKLAFVSAYETDKDKLVIVATEKAHAASKTPARDAEFGEFGSAVTISLAKPGGAVSQAQLAHADFPQNPITLNNVVKGVDVKFAGDRVEGRFTTNGAQSMFEGKPYAVTFDLDLQVNVQIRPKAA
;
A
#
# COMPACT_ATOMS: atom_id res chain seq x y z
N MET A 1 -47.64 -11.85 58.34
CA MET A 1 -46.87 -10.90 57.51
C MET A 1 -45.46 -11.44 57.32
N ILE A 2 -45.10 -11.95 56.14
CA ILE A 2 -43.71 -12.34 55.82
C ILE A 2 -43.41 -11.82 54.41
N ARG A 3 -42.50 -10.83 54.32
CA ARG A 3 -42.02 -10.24 53.06
C ARG A 3 -40.87 -11.09 52.53
N ARG A 4 -41.02 -11.67 51.33
CA ARG A 4 -39.92 -12.31 50.58
C ARG A 4 -39.28 -11.25 49.69
N ALA A 5 -38.02 -10.93 49.96
CA ALA A 5 -37.21 -10.10 49.06
C ALA A 5 -36.54 -10.99 48.02
N PHE A 6 -36.81 -10.74 46.74
CA PHE A 6 -36.08 -11.29 45.60
C PHE A 6 -34.92 -10.35 45.30
N VAL A 7 -33.69 -10.83 45.37
CA VAL A 7 -32.51 -10.11 44.89
C VAL A 7 -32.21 -10.63 43.49
N LEU A 8 -32.52 -9.83 42.46
CA LEU A 8 -32.00 -10.05 41.11
C LEU A 8 -30.56 -9.53 41.07
N SER A 9 -29.61 -10.45 40.93
CA SER A 9 -28.22 -10.10 40.62
C SER A 9 -28.11 -9.83 39.12
N ALA A 10 -27.96 -8.56 38.75
CA ALA A 10 -27.65 -8.16 37.38
C ALA A 10 -26.13 -8.32 37.17
N ALA A 11 -25.73 -9.34 36.42
CA ALA A 11 -24.36 -9.49 35.96
C ALA A 11 -24.11 -8.47 34.83
N SER A 12 -23.39 -7.40 35.13
CA SER A 12 -22.92 -6.44 34.13
C SER A 12 -21.82 -7.09 33.29
N VAL A 13 -22.13 -7.48 32.06
CA VAL A 13 -21.14 -7.87 31.07
C VAL A 13 -20.46 -6.59 30.56
N SER A 14 -19.26 -6.30 31.06
CA SER A 14 -18.41 -5.25 30.53
C SER A 14 -17.99 -5.63 29.11
N LEU A 15 -18.61 -5.04 28.09
CA LEU A 15 -18.06 -5.06 26.73
C LEU A 15 -16.74 -4.28 26.75
N MET A 16 -15.62 -5.00 26.80
CA MET A 16 -14.33 -4.38 26.50
C MET A 16 -14.36 -3.94 25.03
N PRO A 17 -14.08 -2.68 24.71
CA PRO A 17 -13.95 -2.26 23.32
C PRO A 17 -12.78 -3.05 22.72
N SER A 18 -13.08 -3.94 21.77
CA SER A 18 -12.04 -4.52 20.93
C SER A 18 -11.32 -3.35 20.24
N LEU A 19 -10.01 -3.25 20.42
CA LEU A 19 -9.16 -2.37 19.63
C LEU A 19 -9.23 -2.84 18.16
N ALA A 20 -10.28 -2.44 17.45
CA ALA A 20 -10.45 -2.73 16.03
C ALA A 20 -9.35 -2.00 15.28
N ARG A 21 -8.33 -2.75 14.87
CA ARG A 21 -7.23 -2.23 14.07
C ARG A 21 -7.76 -1.93 12.67
N ALA A 22 -7.56 -0.69 12.22
CA ALA A 22 -7.98 -0.28 10.88
C ALA A 22 -7.36 -1.22 9.83
N ALA A 23 -8.19 -1.70 8.90
CA ALA A 23 -7.74 -2.55 7.80
C ALA A 23 -6.77 -1.77 6.90
N ASP A 24 -5.85 -2.50 6.27
CA ASP A 24 -4.98 -1.92 5.25
C ASP A 24 -5.75 -1.76 3.95
N THR A 25 -5.71 -0.56 3.38
CA THR A 25 -6.52 -0.21 2.21
C THR A 25 -5.67 0.42 1.11
N VAL A 26 -5.92 0.01 -0.12
CA VAL A 26 -5.47 0.67 -1.35
C VAL A 26 -6.68 0.94 -2.21
N ALA A 27 -6.74 2.15 -2.78
CA ALA A 27 -7.78 2.56 -3.71
C ALA A 27 -7.17 3.45 -4.80
N GLY A 28 -7.93 3.67 -5.86
CA GLY A 28 -7.52 4.51 -6.99
C GLY A 28 -7.21 3.68 -8.23
N ARG A 29 -6.28 4.18 -9.05
CA ARG A 29 -5.99 3.62 -10.37
C ARG A 29 -4.50 3.44 -10.61
N PHE A 30 -4.17 2.33 -11.22
CA PHE A 30 -2.92 2.12 -11.93
C PHE A 30 -3.28 1.63 -13.33
N ILE A 31 -3.00 2.45 -14.33
CA ILE A 31 -3.26 2.15 -15.73
C ILE A 31 -1.91 2.03 -16.41
N ALA A 32 -1.66 0.92 -17.10
CA ALA A 32 -0.45 0.68 -17.88
C ALA A 32 -0.85 0.19 -19.27
N GLN A 33 -0.30 0.82 -20.31
CA GLN A 33 -0.65 0.52 -21.70
C GLN A 33 -2.17 0.46 -21.95
N LYS A 34 -2.89 1.44 -21.38
CA LYS A 34 -4.36 1.58 -21.44
C LYS A 34 -5.16 0.46 -20.74
N LYS A 35 -4.50 -0.45 -20.02
CA LYS A 35 -5.14 -1.49 -19.22
C LYS A 35 -5.04 -1.15 -17.74
N THR A 36 -6.14 -1.35 -17.02
CA THR A 36 -6.22 -1.03 -15.59
C THR A 36 -5.82 -2.25 -14.76
N ALA A 37 -4.84 -2.07 -13.87
CA ALA A 37 -4.51 -3.01 -12.82
C ALA A 37 -5.48 -2.89 -11.64
N LYS A 38 -5.96 -4.02 -11.13
CA LYS A 38 -6.88 -4.07 -9.99
C LYS A 38 -6.12 -4.31 -8.69
N LEU A 39 -5.36 -3.30 -8.26
CA LEU A 39 -4.62 -3.39 -7.00
C LEU A 39 -5.62 -3.52 -5.83
N ALA A 40 -5.46 -4.59 -5.04
CA ALA A 40 -6.40 -4.96 -3.98
C ALA A 40 -5.70 -5.21 -2.64
N PHE A 41 -4.38 -5.40 -2.65
CA PHE A 41 -3.60 -5.71 -1.46
C PHE A 41 -2.52 -4.65 -1.28
N VAL A 42 -2.30 -4.21 -0.04
CA VAL A 42 -1.23 -3.26 0.29
C VAL A 42 -0.54 -3.63 1.59
N SER A 43 0.76 -3.35 1.63
CA SER A 43 1.61 -3.47 2.81
C SER A 43 2.62 -2.34 2.83
N ALA A 44 3.14 -2.05 4.02
CA ALA A 44 4.29 -1.17 4.19
C ALA A 44 5.32 -1.83 5.10
N TYR A 45 6.60 -1.74 4.75
CA TYR A 45 7.70 -2.32 5.50
C TYR A 45 8.81 -1.29 5.70
N GLU A 46 9.39 -1.23 6.90
CA GLU A 46 10.65 -0.52 7.11
C GLU A 46 11.78 -1.24 6.38
N THR A 47 12.57 -0.51 5.58
CA THR A 47 13.73 -1.09 4.88
C THR A 47 15.02 -0.77 5.62
N ASP A 48 15.10 0.46 6.11
CA ASP A 48 16.16 1.04 6.94
C ASP A 48 15.53 2.00 7.97
N LYS A 49 16.34 2.53 8.89
CA LYS A 49 15.89 3.43 9.97
C LYS A 49 14.97 4.56 9.50
N ASP A 50 15.30 5.17 8.36
CA ASP A 50 14.59 6.35 7.84
C ASP A 50 13.96 6.10 6.47
N LYS A 51 13.70 4.82 6.12
CA LYS A 51 13.13 4.43 4.84
C LYS A 51 12.08 3.35 4.99
N LEU A 52 11.05 3.43 4.16
CA LEU A 52 10.06 2.37 4.05
C LEU A 52 9.70 2.13 2.59
N VAL A 53 9.14 0.96 2.33
CA VAL A 53 8.55 0.61 1.04
C VAL A 53 7.07 0.29 1.22
N ILE A 54 6.22 0.90 0.41
CA ILE A 54 4.82 0.51 0.23
C ILE A 54 4.77 -0.45 -0.96
N VAL A 55 4.05 -1.56 -0.83
CA VAL A 55 3.85 -2.56 -1.88
C VAL A 55 2.35 -2.73 -2.11
N ALA A 56 1.86 -2.34 -3.28
CA ALA A 56 0.47 -2.52 -3.69
C ALA A 56 0.38 -3.49 -4.89
N THR A 57 -0.50 -4.50 -4.81
CA THR A 57 -0.55 -5.60 -5.80
C THR A 57 -1.98 -6.07 -6.07
N GLU A 58 -2.17 -6.81 -7.17
CA GLU A 58 -3.45 -7.45 -7.51
C GLU A 58 -3.73 -8.71 -6.68
N LYS A 59 -2.68 -9.46 -6.30
CA LYS A 59 -2.79 -10.69 -5.51
C LYS A 59 -2.19 -10.52 -4.11
N ALA A 60 -2.63 -11.33 -3.15
CA ALA A 60 -2.13 -11.30 -1.78
C ALA A 60 -0.62 -11.61 -1.74
N HIS A 61 0.14 -10.78 -1.02
CA HIS A 61 1.61 -10.91 -0.89
C HIS A 61 2.09 -10.96 0.57
N ALA A 62 1.17 -10.95 1.55
CA ALA A 62 1.52 -10.85 2.98
C ALA A 62 2.37 -12.02 3.49
N ALA A 63 2.31 -13.18 2.82
CA ALA A 63 3.10 -14.36 3.16
C ALA A 63 4.52 -14.36 2.55
N SER A 64 4.83 -13.42 1.65
CA SER A 64 6.17 -13.30 1.09
C SER A 64 7.14 -12.69 2.09
N LYS A 65 8.38 -13.22 2.08
CA LYS A 65 9.52 -12.66 2.81
C LYS A 65 10.17 -11.49 2.07
N THR A 66 9.99 -11.42 0.76
CA THR A 66 10.58 -10.40 -0.12
C THR A 66 9.50 -9.72 -0.97
N PRO A 67 8.42 -9.19 -0.36
CA PRO A 67 7.22 -8.81 -1.11
C PRO A 67 7.46 -7.73 -2.15
N ALA A 68 8.38 -6.78 -1.92
CA ALA A 68 8.73 -5.76 -2.91
C ALA A 68 9.40 -6.37 -4.15
N ARG A 69 10.42 -7.21 -3.94
CA ARG A 69 11.14 -7.90 -5.02
C ARG A 69 10.20 -8.80 -5.82
N ASP A 70 9.43 -9.64 -5.14
CA ASP A 70 8.51 -10.59 -5.77
C ASP A 70 7.41 -9.84 -6.58
N ALA A 71 6.94 -8.70 -6.05
CA ALA A 71 6.01 -7.82 -6.75
C ALA A 71 6.62 -7.20 -8.02
N GLU A 72 7.88 -6.72 -7.95
CA GLU A 72 8.62 -6.16 -9.08
C GLU A 72 8.79 -7.16 -10.24
N PHE A 73 8.89 -8.45 -9.92
CA PHE A 73 8.98 -9.54 -10.90
C PHE A 73 7.64 -10.20 -11.24
N GLY A 74 6.52 -9.60 -10.81
CA GLY A 74 5.18 -9.96 -11.26
C GLY A 74 4.54 -11.17 -10.56
N GLU A 75 5.12 -11.67 -9.47
CA GLU A 75 4.56 -12.83 -8.74
C GLU A 75 3.12 -12.56 -8.25
N PHE A 76 2.82 -11.29 -7.95
CA PHE A 76 1.51 -10.87 -7.45
C PHE A 76 0.64 -10.14 -8.49
N GLY A 77 0.90 -10.39 -9.78
CA GLY A 77 0.25 -9.67 -10.88
C GLY A 77 0.86 -8.28 -11.05
N SER A 78 0.03 -7.32 -11.44
CA SER A 78 0.48 -5.92 -11.52
C SER A 78 0.80 -5.39 -10.13
N ALA A 79 1.84 -4.57 -10.05
CA ALA A 79 2.32 -4.05 -8.79
C ALA A 79 2.86 -2.63 -8.89
N VAL A 80 2.78 -1.93 -7.75
CA VAL A 80 3.37 -0.63 -7.53
C VAL A 80 4.14 -0.70 -6.21
N THR A 81 5.45 -0.51 -6.26
CA THR A 81 6.28 -0.33 -5.06
C THR A 81 6.70 1.14 -4.96
N ILE A 82 6.64 1.71 -3.76
CA ILE A 82 6.96 3.11 -3.52
C ILE A 82 7.89 3.19 -2.31
N SER A 83 9.13 3.60 -2.56
CA SER A 83 10.10 3.89 -1.50
C SER A 83 9.90 5.31 -0.99
N LEU A 84 9.75 5.46 0.32
CA LEU A 84 9.62 6.76 0.99
C LEU A 84 10.76 7.00 1.97
N ALA A 85 11.18 8.26 2.06
CA ALA A 85 12.05 8.74 3.14
C ALA A 85 11.23 9.25 4.34
N LYS A 86 11.74 8.98 5.55
CA LYS A 86 11.25 9.54 6.82
C LYS A 86 12.23 10.60 7.36
N PRO A 87 11.75 11.61 8.10
CA PRO A 87 10.35 12.04 8.19
C PRO A 87 9.90 12.75 6.90
N GLY A 88 8.58 12.92 6.70
CA GLY A 88 8.02 13.75 5.63
C GLY A 88 7.50 13.01 4.40
N GLY A 89 7.85 11.74 4.20
CA GLY A 89 7.16 10.87 3.23
C GLY A 89 7.50 11.20 1.78
N ALA A 90 8.65 11.80 1.54
CA ALA A 90 9.13 12.09 0.20
C ALA A 90 9.36 10.78 -0.57
N VAL A 91 8.81 10.67 -1.76
CA VAL A 91 9.01 9.53 -2.66
C VAL A 91 10.43 9.58 -3.21
N SER A 92 11.26 8.61 -2.85
CA SER A 92 12.63 8.52 -3.38
C SER A 92 12.71 7.74 -4.69
N GLN A 93 11.86 6.73 -4.84
CA GLN A 93 11.79 5.86 -6.01
C GLN A 93 10.41 5.17 -6.03
N ALA A 94 9.88 4.91 -7.22
CA ALA A 94 8.80 3.96 -7.41
C ALA A 94 9.19 2.92 -8.46
N GLN A 95 8.69 1.70 -8.33
CA GLN A 95 8.79 0.69 -9.39
C GLN A 95 7.39 0.20 -9.75
N LEU A 96 7.15 0.10 -11.05
CA LEU A 96 5.88 -0.36 -11.59
C LEU A 96 6.09 -1.67 -12.34
N ALA A 97 5.30 -2.68 -12.02
CA ALA A 97 5.24 -3.94 -12.75
C ALA A 97 3.85 -4.11 -13.34
N HIS A 98 3.78 -4.47 -14.63
CA HIS A 98 2.53 -4.75 -15.32
C HIS A 98 2.75 -5.73 -16.45
N ALA A 99 1.81 -6.66 -16.68
CA ALA A 99 1.94 -7.71 -17.69
C ALA A 99 2.12 -7.16 -19.12
N ASP A 100 1.56 -5.99 -19.40
CA ASP A 100 1.67 -5.32 -20.70
C ASP A 100 2.90 -4.41 -20.85
N PHE A 101 3.70 -4.23 -19.80
CA PHE A 101 4.99 -3.58 -19.99
C PHE A 101 5.94 -4.50 -20.76
N PRO A 102 6.71 -3.96 -21.72
CA PRO A 102 7.70 -4.72 -22.47
C PRO A 102 8.87 -5.18 -21.59
N GLN A 103 9.08 -4.53 -20.44
CA GLN A 103 10.09 -4.87 -19.43
C GLN A 103 9.53 -4.59 -18.03
N ASN A 104 9.82 -5.48 -17.08
CA ASN A 104 9.42 -5.35 -15.68
C ASN A 104 10.63 -5.51 -14.73
N PRO A 105 10.64 -4.77 -13.61
CA PRO A 105 9.85 -3.56 -13.37
C PRO A 105 10.37 -2.39 -14.23
N ILE A 106 9.57 -1.33 -14.39
CA ILE A 106 10.11 -0.01 -14.76
C ILE A 106 10.42 0.78 -13.49
N THR A 107 11.56 1.45 -13.45
CA THR A 107 11.99 2.27 -12.31
C THR A 107 11.73 3.74 -12.58
N LEU A 108 11.08 4.40 -11.64
CA LEU A 108 10.70 5.80 -11.68
C LEU A 108 11.38 6.60 -10.59
N ASN A 109 12.19 7.57 -10.99
CA ASN A 109 12.82 8.53 -10.08
C ASN A 109 12.15 9.89 -10.24
N ASN A 110 11.67 10.48 -9.16
CA ASN A 110 11.01 11.80 -9.13
C ASN A 110 9.75 11.95 -10.01
N VAL A 111 9.15 10.87 -10.52
CA VAL A 111 7.92 10.92 -11.33
C VAL A 111 6.66 10.81 -10.46
N VAL A 112 6.65 9.87 -9.51
CA VAL A 112 5.53 9.69 -8.57
C VAL A 112 5.67 10.69 -7.42
N LYS A 113 4.61 11.45 -7.16
CA LYS A 113 4.54 12.43 -6.08
C LYS A 113 3.67 11.91 -4.94
N GLY A 114 4.13 12.11 -3.72
CA GLY A 114 3.30 11.97 -2.53
C GLY A 114 2.51 13.25 -2.27
N VAL A 115 1.21 13.12 -2.00
CA VAL A 115 0.29 14.19 -1.62
C VAL A 115 -0.30 13.83 -0.26
N ASP A 116 -0.22 14.77 0.68
CA ASP A 116 -0.72 14.62 2.06
C ASP A 116 -0.21 13.35 2.77
N VAL A 117 1.05 12.99 2.52
CA VAL A 117 1.67 11.82 3.15
C VAL A 117 1.89 12.07 4.64
N LYS A 118 1.30 11.22 5.47
CA LYS A 118 1.32 11.33 6.94
C LYS A 118 1.77 10.03 7.56
N PHE A 119 2.58 10.17 8.61
CA PHE A 119 2.93 9.09 9.52
C PHE A 119 2.12 9.26 10.80
N ALA A 120 1.14 8.38 11.02
CA ALA A 120 0.25 8.41 12.17
C ALA A 120 0.51 7.17 13.04
N GLY A 121 1.43 7.30 14.00
CA GLY A 121 1.87 6.18 14.81
C GLY A 121 2.56 5.11 13.95
N ASP A 122 2.00 3.91 13.93
CA ASP A 122 2.49 2.78 13.14
C ASP A 122 1.86 2.69 11.74
N ARG A 123 1.25 3.78 11.23
CA ARG A 123 0.60 3.80 9.91
C ARG A 123 1.17 4.87 8.99
N VAL A 124 1.15 4.58 7.70
CA VAL A 124 1.34 5.57 6.63
C VAL A 124 0.04 5.73 5.86
N GLU A 125 -0.35 6.98 5.68
CA GLU A 125 -1.49 7.39 4.87
C GLU A 125 -1.02 8.40 3.84
N GLY A 126 -1.57 8.35 2.63
CA GLY A 126 -1.28 9.36 1.63
C GLY A 126 -1.81 8.98 0.26
N ARG A 127 -1.65 9.92 -0.68
CA ARG A 127 -1.95 9.71 -2.09
C ARG A 127 -0.65 9.77 -2.91
N PHE A 128 -0.48 8.84 -3.83
CA PHE A 128 0.68 8.71 -4.69
C PHE A 128 0.27 8.80 -6.15
N THR A 129 0.74 9.83 -6.85
CA THR A 129 0.21 10.17 -8.17
C THR A 129 1.29 10.61 -9.14
N THR A 130 1.10 10.31 -10.42
CA THR A 130 1.90 10.85 -11.53
C THR A 130 1.32 12.16 -12.09
N ASN A 131 0.22 12.67 -11.50
CA ASN A 131 -0.55 13.81 -12.00
C ASN A 131 -1.02 13.63 -13.45
N GLY A 132 -1.48 12.42 -13.77
CA GLY A 132 -1.96 12.04 -15.10
C GLY A 132 -0.99 11.11 -15.82
N ALA A 133 -1.35 10.77 -17.07
CA ALA A 133 -0.61 9.83 -17.89
C ALA A 133 0.81 10.32 -18.19
N GLN A 134 1.76 9.40 -18.11
CA GLN A 134 3.16 9.56 -18.44
C GLN A 134 3.51 8.62 -19.59
N SER A 135 4.43 9.07 -20.43
CA SER A 135 5.09 8.27 -21.44
C SER A 135 6.58 8.24 -21.15
N MET A 136 7.21 7.07 -21.30
CA MET A 136 8.65 6.94 -21.17
C MET A 136 9.23 6.12 -22.31
N PHE A 137 10.49 6.42 -22.64
CA PHE A 137 11.26 5.75 -23.69
C PHE A 137 10.58 5.80 -25.07
N GLU A 138 9.92 6.92 -25.40
CA GLU A 138 9.24 7.08 -26.68
C GLU A 138 10.15 6.77 -27.88
N GLY A 139 9.60 6.08 -28.87
CA GLY A 139 10.34 5.62 -30.05
C GLY A 139 11.27 4.42 -29.81
N LYS A 140 11.29 3.84 -28.61
CA LYS A 140 12.02 2.60 -28.30
C LYS A 140 11.07 1.40 -28.27
N PRO A 141 11.57 0.17 -28.54
CA PRO A 141 10.75 -1.04 -28.43
C PRO A 141 10.26 -1.32 -27.00
N TYR A 142 10.87 -0.69 -26.01
CA TYR A 142 10.49 -0.74 -24.59
C TYR A 142 9.74 0.52 -24.12
N ALA A 143 9.11 1.26 -25.04
CA ALA A 143 8.26 2.40 -24.69
C ALA A 143 7.07 1.98 -23.81
N VAL A 144 6.79 2.78 -22.78
CA VAL A 144 5.70 2.52 -21.83
C VAL A 144 4.84 3.76 -21.65
N THR A 145 3.54 3.53 -21.47
CA THR A 145 2.59 4.54 -21.02
C THR A 145 1.94 4.07 -19.72
N PHE A 146 1.81 4.98 -18.75
CA PHE A 146 1.18 4.66 -17.48
C PHE A 146 0.55 5.89 -16.81
N ASP A 147 -0.46 5.67 -15.98
CA ASP A 147 -1.08 6.68 -15.12
C ASP A 147 -1.29 6.05 -13.74
N LEU A 148 -0.79 6.72 -12.71
CA LEU A 148 -0.85 6.25 -11.34
C LEU A 148 -1.55 7.30 -10.48
N ASP A 149 -2.52 6.85 -9.70
CA ASP A 149 -3.16 7.66 -8.67
C ASP A 149 -3.71 6.72 -7.58
N LEU A 150 -2.92 6.47 -6.55
CA LEU A 150 -3.23 5.54 -5.48
C LEU A 150 -3.42 6.27 -4.16
N GLN A 151 -4.50 5.98 -3.46
CA GLN A 151 -4.66 6.33 -2.06
C GLN A 151 -4.39 5.10 -1.20
N VAL A 152 -3.58 5.26 -0.17
CA VAL A 152 -3.26 4.18 0.76
C VAL A 152 -3.46 4.61 2.19
N ASN A 153 -3.86 3.65 3.02
CA ASN A 153 -3.82 3.73 4.46
C ASN A 153 -3.38 2.36 4.95
N VAL A 154 -2.14 2.25 5.40
CA VAL A 154 -1.52 0.95 5.63
C VAL A 154 -0.63 0.97 6.86
N GLN A 155 -0.68 -0.11 7.61
CA GLN A 155 0.18 -0.32 8.75
C GLN A 155 1.63 -0.55 8.31
N ILE A 156 2.55 0.15 8.96
CA ILE A 156 3.99 -0.04 8.84
C ILE A 156 4.38 -1.26 9.66
N ARG A 157 4.97 -2.23 8.97
CA ARG A 157 5.46 -3.47 9.55
C ARG A 157 6.99 -3.37 9.70
N PRO A 158 7.59 -4.09 10.67
CA PRO A 158 9.03 -4.25 10.71
C PRO A 158 9.56 -4.79 9.39
N LYS A 159 10.86 -4.62 9.16
CA LYS A 159 11.54 -5.19 8.00
C LYS A 159 11.14 -6.65 7.80
N ALA A 160 10.72 -6.98 6.57
CA ALA A 160 10.41 -8.36 6.22
C ALA A 160 11.68 -9.21 6.43
N ALA A 161 11.53 -10.30 7.18
CA ALA A 161 12.62 -11.17 7.63
C ALA A 161 13.10 -12.13 6.53
#